data_AF-A0A258BV79-F1
#
_entry.id   AF-A0A258BV79-F1
#
_cell.length_a   1.000
_cell.length_b   1.000
_cell.length_c   1.000
_cell.angle_alpha   90.00
_cell.angle_beta   90.00
_cell.angle_gamma   90.00
#
_symmetry.space_group_name_H-M   'P 1'
#
loop_
_entity.id
_entity.type
_entity.pdbx_description
1 polymer ?
#
loop_
_entity_poly.entity_id
_entity_poly.type
_entity_poly.pdbx_seq_one_letter_code
_entity_poly.pdbx_strand_id
1 'polypeptide(L)'
;MAEEAGMNVHDALSGSQAVAHNLENADKVQDIHGEVHAATETVGGPEQHHAEPAVFGMDATVWVSLAMALFILILLVKKVPAAIGKALDNRIDIIRAQLDEAAKLRAEAEELKAEYQAKLANAEKDAAAMRARAEEEAALLVADAKTNAAALVKRRQKMAEDKIGAAERTAVAQIRARAVSAATSAASALIAEHHDAKADKAMVDSTIN
;
A
#
# COMPACT_ATOMS: atom_id res chain seq x y z
N MET A 1 10.24 -21.20 -0.61
CA MET A 1 10.35 -21.91 -1.90
C MET A 1 11.21 -23.13 -1.61
N ALA A 2 10.76 -24.37 -1.60
CA ALA A 2 9.46 -25.01 -1.77
C ALA A 2 9.57 -26.31 -0.94
N GLU A 3 8.55 -26.70 -0.19
CA GLU A 3 8.51 -28.06 0.40
C GLU A 3 7.35 -28.80 -0.26
N GLU A 4 7.72 -29.86 -0.96
CA GLU A 4 6.94 -30.52 -1.99
C GLU A 4 5.77 -31.32 -1.43
N ALA A 5 4.64 -31.18 -2.10
CA ALA A 5 3.49 -32.06 -1.96
C ALA A 5 3.81 -33.42 -2.61
N GLY A 6 4.10 -34.42 -1.77
CA GLY A 6 4.21 -35.83 -2.16
C GLY A 6 3.19 -36.68 -1.39
N MET A 7 1.91 -36.59 -1.75
CA MET A 7 0.87 -37.48 -1.22
C MET A 7 1.04 -38.85 -1.89
N ASN A 8 1.63 -39.81 -1.16
CA ASN A 8 1.98 -41.12 -1.67
C ASN A 8 0.73 -41.90 -2.12
N VAL A 9 0.73 -42.33 -3.38
CA VAL A 9 -0.32 -43.13 -4.04
C VAL A 9 -0.64 -44.44 -3.29
N HIS A 10 0.27 -44.90 -2.44
CA HIS A 10 0.10 -46.07 -1.58
C HIS A 10 -0.96 -45.89 -0.48
N ASP A 11 -1.13 -44.68 0.07
CA ASP A 11 -2.13 -44.40 1.12
C ASP A 11 -3.55 -44.29 0.55
N ALA A 12 -3.67 -43.79 -0.68
CA ALA A 12 -4.95 -43.74 -1.40
C ALA A 12 -5.48 -45.16 -1.74
N LEU A 13 -4.59 -46.10 -2.05
CA LEU A 13 -4.96 -47.51 -2.28
C LEU A 13 -5.39 -48.22 -0.99
N SER A 14 -4.72 -47.95 0.14
CA SER A 14 -5.11 -48.52 1.45
C SER A 14 -6.47 -48.02 1.92
N GLY A 15 -6.76 -46.73 1.73
CA GLY A 15 -8.09 -46.17 2.03
C GLY A 15 -9.20 -46.80 1.17
N SER A 16 -8.93 -47.02 -0.12
CA SER A 16 -9.90 -47.65 -1.04
C SER A 16 -10.17 -49.12 -0.70
N GLN A 17 -9.14 -49.88 -0.30
CA GLN A 17 -9.30 -51.27 0.14
C GLN A 17 -10.10 -51.39 1.45
N ALA A 18 -9.88 -50.47 2.39
CA ALA A 18 -10.64 -50.41 3.64
C ALA A 18 -12.12 -50.07 3.38
N VAL A 19 -12.40 -49.13 2.46
CA VAL A 19 -13.77 -48.77 2.08
C VAL A 19 -14.46 -49.93 1.32
N ALA A 20 -13.75 -50.63 0.43
CA ALA A 20 -14.28 -51.79 -0.27
C ALA A 20 -14.62 -52.95 0.68
N HIS A 21 -13.75 -53.25 1.65
CA HIS A 21 -13.99 -54.27 2.67
C HIS A 21 -15.17 -53.92 3.60
N ASN A 22 -15.37 -52.64 3.89
CA ASN A 22 -16.51 -52.17 4.67
C ASN A 22 -17.83 -52.23 3.88
N LEU A 23 -17.78 -52.04 2.57
CA LEU A 23 -18.94 -52.18 1.68
C LEU A 23 -19.33 -53.66 1.46
N GLU A 24 -18.37 -54.57 1.33
CA GLU A 24 -18.63 -56.01 1.16
C GLU A 24 -19.27 -56.64 2.41
N ASN A 25 -18.97 -56.11 3.59
CA ASN A 25 -19.61 -56.51 4.84
C ASN A 25 -20.87 -55.68 5.18
N ALA A 26 -21.26 -54.71 4.36
CA ALA A 26 -22.44 -53.88 4.62
C ALA A 26 -23.75 -54.70 4.63
N ASP A 27 -23.82 -55.77 3.83
CA ASP A 27 -24.96 -56.70 3.80
C ASP A 27 -25.10 -57.47 5.13
N LYS A 28 -24.00 -57.71 5.86
CA LYS A 28 -24.02 -58.28 7.22
C LYS A 28 -24.36 -57.25 8.31
N VAL A 29 -24.27 -55.96 8.01
CA VAL A 29 -24.61 -54.87 8.94
C VAL A 29 -26.10 -54.54 8.87
N GLN A 30 -26.79 -54.96 7.81
CA GLN A 30 -28.21 -54.67 7.58
C GLN A 30 -29.16 -55.57 8.38
N ASP A 31 -28.67 -56.69 8.92
CA ASP A 31 -29.37 -57.52 9.91
C ASP A 31 -28.94 -57.23 11.35
N ILE A 32 -28.39 -56.04 11.62
CA ILE A 32 -28.47 -55.48 12.97
C ILE A 32 -29.87 -54.89 13.13
N HIS A 33 -30.85 -55.80 13.23
CA HIS A 33 -31.97 -55.61 14.14
C HIS A 33 -31.35 -55.44 15.52
N GLY A 34 -30.90 -54.21 15.79
CA GLY A 34 -30.55 -53.80 17.13
C GLY A 34 -31.82 -53.95 17.94
N GLU A 35 -31.89 -55.02 18.72
CA GLU A 35 -32.41 -54.92 20.06
C GLU A 35 -31.68 -53.76 20.71
N VAL A 36 -32.25 -52.57 20.52
CA VAL A 36 -31.96 -51.42 21.35
C VAL A 36 -32.51 -51.83 22.70
N HIS A 37 -31.70 -52.51 23.49
CA HIS A 37 -31.85 -52.54 24.93
C HIS A 37 -31.58 -51.11 25.43
N ALA A 38 -32.50 -50.19 25.13
CA ALA A 38 -32.86 -49.15 26.06
C ALA A 38 -33.45 -49.90 27.25
N ALA A 39 -32.59 -50.32 28.18
CA ALA A 39 -33.00 -50.75 29.50
C ALA A 39 -33.53 -49.52 30.25
N THR A 40 -34.66 -48.99 29.80
CA THR A 40 -35.71 -48.60 30.72
C THR A 40 -36.30 -49.92 31.15
N GLU A 41 -35.94 -50.39 32.34
CA GLU A 41 -36.72 -51.41 33.02
C GLU A 41 -38.09 -50.80 33.35
N THR A 42 -38.99 -50.72 32.36
CA THR A 42 -40.41 -50.71 32.61
C THR A 42 -40.77 -52.12 33.05
N VAL A 43 -40.72 -52.38 34.36
CA VAL A 43 -41.27 -53.59 34.96
C VAL A 43 -42.79 -53.55 34.80
N GLY A 44 -43.25 -54.03 33.65
CA GLY A 44 -44.63 -54.39 33.35
C GLY A 44 -44.70 -55.91 33.23
N GLY A 45 -44.81 -56.59 34.37
CA GLY A 45 -45.07 -58.02 34.53
C GLY A 45 -45.98 -58.20 35.74
N PRO A 46 -46.80 -59.25 35.79
CA PRO A 46 -48.09 -59.30 36.48
C PRO A 46 -47.99 -58.75 37.89
N GLU A 47 -48.98 -57.98 38.35
CA GLU A 47 -49.17 -57.50 39.72
C GLU A 47 -48.81 -58.59 40.74
N GLN A 48 -47.52 -58.70 41.04
CA GLN A 48 -47.01 -59.43 42.17
C GLN A 48 -47.09 -58.39 43.27
N HIS A 49 -48.13 -58.48 44.07
CA HIS A 49 -48.14 -57.90 45.40
C HIS A 49 -46.90 -58.46 46.12
N HIS A 50 -45.77 -57.77 45.97
CA HIS A 50 -44.59 -58.02 46.76
C HIS A 50 -45.04 -57.92 48.21
N ALA A 51 -45.06 -59.07 48.88
CA ALA A 51 -45.45 -59.19 50.28
C ALA A 51 -44.77 -58.06 51.07
N GLU A 52 -45.58 -57.20 51.66
CA GLU A 52 -45.14 -55.99 52.33
C GLU A 52 -44.08 -56.33 53.40
N PRO A 53 -42.81 -55.90 53.27
CA PRO A 53 -42.00 -55.68 54.45
C PRO A 53 -42.48 -54.37 55.07
N ALA A 54 -43.65 -54.41 55.72
CA ALA A 54 -44.17 -53.30 56.48
C ALA A 54 -43.30 -53.10 57.72
N VAL A 55 -42.26 -52.28 57.61
CA VAL A 55 -41.49 -51.80 58.75
C VAL A 55 -42.33 -50.70 59.40
N PHE A 56 -42.89 -50.99 60.59
CA PHE A 56 -43.84 -50.14 61.33
C PHE A 56 -45.21 -49.90 60.65
N GLY A 57 -45.75 -50.87 59.89
CA GLY A 57 -47.15 -50.83 59.41
C GLY A 57 -47.45 -49.83 58.30
N MET A 58 -46.43 -49.42 57.53
CA MET A 58 -46.57 -48.52 56.38
C MET A 58 -45.99 -49.17 55.12
N ASP A 59 -46.67 -48.96 53.98
CA ASP A 59 -46.30 -49.49 52.67
C ASP A 59 -44.91 -49.02 52.23
N ALA A 60 -44.21 -49.86 51.46
CA ALA A 60 -42.89 -49.54 50.93
C ALA A 60 -42.86 -48.24 50.09
N THR A 61 -43.96 -47.90 49.43
CA THR A 61 -44.14 -46.65 48.68
C THR A 61 -44.05 -45.42 49.58
N VAL A 62 -44.53 -45.49 50.82
CA VAL A 62 -44.45 -44.39 51.80
C VAL A 62 -42.99 -44.15 52.19
N TRP A 63 -42.25 -45.21 52.51
CA TRP A 63 -40.82 -45.10 52.83
C TRP A 63 -39.98 -44.60 51.64
N VAL A 64 -40.28 -45.03 50.41
CA VAL A 64 -39.63 -44.51 49.19
C VAL A 64 -39.95 -43.03 48.98
N SER A 65 -41.21 -42.63 49.14
CA SER A 65 -41.60 -41.21 49.03
C SER A 65 -40.94 -40.33 50.09
N LEU A 66 -40.79 -40.85 51.32
CA LEU A 66 -40.12 -40.16 52.43
C LEU A 66 -38.62 -40.01 52.15
N ALA A 67 -37.97 -41.07 51.63
CA ALA A 67 -36.57 -41.04 51.22
C ALA A 67 -36.34 -40.05 50.06
N MET A 68 -37.24 -40.02 49.06
CA MET A 68 -37.17 -39.08 47.95
C MET A 68 -37.40 -37.63 48.41
N ALA A 69 -38.37 -37.40 49.30
CA ALA A 69 -38.62 -36.10 49.89
C ALA A 69 -37.40 -35.61 50.71
N LEU A 70 -36.78 -36.48 51.51
CA LEU A 70 -35.56 -36.18 52.24
C LEU A 70 -34.39 -35.87 51.30
N PHE A 71 -34.24 -36.63 50.21
CA PHE A 71 -33.22 -36.38 49.21
C PHE A 71 -33.39 -35.01 48.52
N ILE A 72 -34.62 -34.68 48.10
CA ILE A 72 -34.93 -33.36 47.54
C ILE A 72 -34.65 -32.25 48.56
N LEU A 73 -35.04 -32.44 49.82
CA LEU A 73 -34.77 -31.48 50.88
C LEU A 73 -33.26 -31.26 51.08
N ILE A 74 -32.47 -32.33 51.06
CA ILE A 74 -31.00 -32.25 51.12
C ILE A 74 -30.44 -31.50 49.90
N LEU A 75 -30.93 -31.74 48.69
CA LEU A 75 -30.51 -31.01 47.48
C LEU A 75 -30.84 -29.52 47.55
N LEU A 76 -32.00 -29.16 48.12
CA LEU A 76 -32.40 -27.77 48.34
C LEU A 76 -31.50 -27.09 49.39
N VAL A 77 -31.23 -27.76 50.52
CA VAL A 77 -30.32 -27.25 51.56
C VAL A 77 -28.88 -27.11 51.02
N LYS A 78 -28.45 -28.03 50.16
CA LYS A 78 -27.14 -27.99 49.46
C LYS A 78 -27.15 -27.05 48.25
N LYS A 79 -28.25 -26.35 47.98
CA LYS A 79 -28.36 -25.30 46.95
C LYS A 79 -27.97 -25.74 45.54
N VAL A 80 -28.16 -27.01 45.21
CA VAL A 80 -27.88 -27.55 43.86
C VAL A 80 -28.62 -26.79 42.75
N PRO A 81 -29.94 -26.47 42.85
CA PRO A 81 -30.61 -25.70 41.81
C PRO A 81 -30.05 -24.28 41.66
N ALA A 82 -29.59 -23.66 42.74
CA ALA A 82 -28.96 -22.33 42.69
C ALA A 82 -27.57 -22.38 42.03
N ALA A 83 -26.82 -23.48 42.19
CA ALA A 83 -25.53 -23.66 41.51
C ALA A 83 -25.71 -23.80 39.99
N ILE A 84 -26.75 -24.52 39.55
CA ILE A 84 -27.09 -24.65 38.12
C ILE A 84 -27.52 -23.29 37.55
N GLY A 85 -28.36 -22.53 38.27
CA GLY A 85 -28.74 -21.16 37.88
C GLY A 85 -27.53 -20.27 37.69
N LYS A 86 -26.61 -20.24 38.67
CA LYS A 86 -25.35 -19.47 38.57
C LYS A 86 -24.47 -19.88 37.40
N ALA A 87 -24.41 -21.17 37.07
CA ALA A 87 -23.61 -21.64 35.92
C ALA A 87 -24.22 -21.18 34.58
N LEU A 88 -25.55 -21.14 34.48
CA LEU A 88 -26.25 -20.57 33.32
C LEU A 88 -26.05 -19.05 33.24
N ASP A 89 -26.19 -18.33 34.35
CA ASP A 89 -25.98 -16.88 34.41
C ASP A 89 -24.54 -16.53 33.99
N ASN A 90 -23.54 -17.25 34.51
CA ASN A 90 -22.15 -17.07 34.10
C ASN A 90 -21.95 -17.30 32.59
N ARG A 91 -22.61 -18.29 32.00
CA ARG A 91 -22.56 -18.52 30.54
C ARG A 91 -23.21 -17.39 29.77
N ILE A 92 -24.35 -16.88 30.24
CA ILE A 92 -25.04 -15.75 29.64
C ILE A 92 -24.13 -14.51 29.67
N ASP A 93 -23.49 -14.24 30.80
CA ASP A 93 -22.59 -13.08 30.94
C ASP A 93 -21.34 -13.20 30.07
N ILE A 94 -20.76 -14.39 29.95
CA ILE A 94 -19.65 -14.66 29.02
C ILE A 94 -20.09 -14.42 27.56
N ILE A 95 -21.26 -14.93 27.17
CA ILE A 95 -21.79 -14.77 25.82
C ILE A 95 -22.07 -13.28 25.54
N ARG A 96 -22.69 -12.57 26.48
CA ARG A 96 -22.92 -11.11 26.38
C ARG A 96 -21.61 -10.36 26.19
N ALA A 97 -20.60 -10.65 27.01
CA ALA A 97 -19.28 -10.02 26.90
C ALA A 97 -18.64 -10.27 25.52
N GLN A 98 -18.73 -11.50 24.99
CA GLN A 98 -18.22 -11.83 23.64
C GLN A 98 -18.99 -11.11 22.53
N LEU A 99 -20.32 -10.99 22.66
CA LEU A 99 -21.15 -10.23 21.71
C LEU A 99 -20.82 -8.74 21.74
N ASP A 100 -20.63 -8.16 22.93
CA ASP A 100 -20.26 -6.76 23.09
C ASP A 100 -18.85 -6.50 22.53
N GLU A 101 -17.90 -7.39 22.78
CA GLU A 101 -16.55 -7.31 22.21
C GLU A 101 -16.57 -7.44 20.69
N ALA A 102 -17.34 -8.38 20.14
CA ALA A 102 -17.50 -8.55 18.69
C ALA A 102 -18.17 -7.33 18.05
N ALA A 103 -19.19 -6.76 18.69
CA ALA A 103 -19.85 -5.53 18.24
C ALA A 103 -18.88 -4.34 18.25
N LYS A 104 -18.07 -4.21 19.30
CA LYS A 104 -17.03 -3.19 19.41
C LYS A 104 -15.97 -3.35 18.32
N LEU A 105 -15.46 -4.56 18.13
CA LEU A 105 -14.46 -4.85 17.10
C LEU A 105 -14.99 -4.57 15.69
N ARG A 106 -16.27 -4.86 15.44
CA ARG A 106 -16.94 -4.51 14.19
C ARG A 106 -17.04 -3.00 14.01
N ALA A 107 -17.44 -2.26 15.05
CA ALA A 107 -17.50 -0.80 14.99
C ALA A 107 -16.12 -0.19 14.73
N GLU A 108 -15.08 -0.66 15.41
CA GLU A 108 -13.69 -0.23 15.19
C GLU A 108 -13.22 -0.55 13.75
N ALA A 109 -13.58 -1.72 13.20
CA ALA A 109 -13.26 -2.08 11.83
C ALA A 109 -14.01 -1.23 10.79
N GLU A 110 -15.27 -0.90 11.05
CA GLU A 110 -16.08 -0.02 10.18
C GLU A 110 -15.55 1.43 10.21
N GLU A 111 -15.18 1.93 11.39
CA GLU A 111 -14.52 3.24 11.56
C GLU A 111 -13.18 3.27 10.82
N LEU A 112 -12.33 2.26 11.02
CA LEU A 112 -11.03 2.17 10.38
C LEU A 112 -11.18 2.12 8.86
N LYS A 113 -12.14 1.35 8.34
CA LYS A 113 -12.44 1.29 6.92
C LYS A 113 -12.86 2.66 6.37
N ALA A 114 -13.74 3.37 7.07
CA ALA A 114 -14.16 4.71 6.68
C ALA A 114 -12.98 5.70 6.67
N GLU A 115 -12.11 5.63 7.68
CA GLU A 115 -10.91 6.45 7.76
C GLU A 115 -9.95 6.18 6.59
N TYR A 116 -9.70 4.91 6.25
CA TYR A 116 -8.85 4.56 5.10
C TYR A 116 -9.47 4.98 3.77
N GLN A 117 -10.78 4.86 3.60
CA GLN A 117 -11.47 5.35 2.41
C GLN A 117 -11.36 6.87 2.27
N ALA A 118 -11.54 7.61 3.37
CA ALA A 118 -11.35 9.06 3.39
C ALA A 118 -9.89 9.44 3.09
N LYS A 119 -8.92 8.74 3.69
CA LYS A 119 -7.49 8.93 3.43
C LYS A 119 -7.13 8.67 1.97
N LEU A 120 -7.68 7.62 1.37
CA LEU A 120 -7.45 7.32 -0.05
C LEU A 120 -8.04 8.41 -0.95
N ALA A 121 -9.27 8.83 -0.71
CA ALA A 121 -9.90 9.91 -1.48
C ALA A 121 -9.15 11.25 -1.34
N ASN A 122 -8.61 11.55 -0.16
CA ASN A 122 -7.77 12.73 0.05
C ASN A 122 -6.42 12.59 -0.65
N ALA A 123 -5.76 11.44 -0.57
CA ALA A 123 -4.50 11.18 -1.26
C ALA A 123 -4.65 11.29 -2.78
N GLU A 124 -5.76 10.80 -3.35
CA GLU A 124 -6.06 10.95 -4.78
C GLU A 124 -6.25 12.42 -5.17
N LYS A 125 -6.98 13.21 -4.35
CA LYS A 125 -7.13 14.65 -4.56
C LYS A 125 -5.80 15.40 -4.48
N ASP A 126 -4.99 15.07 -3.48
CA ASP A 126 -3.67 15.69 -3.29
C ASP A 126 -2.72 15.34 -4.44
N ALA A 127 -2.74 14.09 -4.90
CA ALA A 127 -1.97 13.67 -6.07
C ALA A 127 -2.43 14.40 -7.35
N ALA A 128 -3.74 14.55 -7.55
CA ALA A 128 -4.29 15.30 -8.68
C ALA A 128 -3.89 16.79 -8.61
N ALA A 129 -4.00 17.40 -7.43
CA ALA A 129 -3.58 18.79 -7.20
C ALA A 129 -2.08 18.98 -7.40
N MET A 130 -1.25 18.02 -6.96
CA MET A 130 0.20 18.03 -7.17
C MET A 130 0.55 17.96 -8.65
N ARG A 131 -0.12 17.09 -9.42
CA ARG A 131 0.08 17.01 -10.87
C ARG A 131 -0.31 18.29 -11.58
N ALA A 132 -1.48 18.86 -11.25
CA ALA A 132 -1.93 20.12 -11.85
C ALA A 132 -0.95 21.27 -11.58
N ARG A 133 -0.45 21.39 -10.34
CA ARG A 133 0.58 22.39 -9.99
C ARG A 133 1.89 22.15 -10.72
N ALA A 134 2.34 20.90 -10.81
CA ALA A 134 3.57 20.56 -11.52
C ALA A 134 3.47 20.88 -13.02
N GLU A 135 2.32 20.65 -13.64
CA GLU A 135 2.06 21.01 -15.04
C GLU A 135 2.05 22.53 -15.24
N GLU A 136 1.40 23.29 -14.35
CA GLU A 136 1.41 24.75 -14.37
C GLU A 136 2.82 25.31 -14.19
N GLU A 137 3.56 24.85 -13.19
CA GLU A 137 4.94 25.26 -12.92
C GLU A 137 5.87 24.91 -14.09
N ALA A 138 5.71 23.72 -14.69
CA ALA A 138 6.48 23.33 -15.87
C ALA A 138 6.17 24.23 -17.07
N ALA A 139 4.89 24.58 -17.30
CA ALA A 139 4.51 25.48 -18.38
C ALA A 139 5.10 26.89 -18.18
N LEU A 140 5.07 27.41 -16.95
CA LEU A 140 5.68 28.68 -16.59
C LEU A 140 7.20 28.66 -16.77
N LEU A 141 7.87 27.60 -16.32
CA LEU A 141 9.31 27.43 -16.45
C LEU A 141 9.73 27.38 -17.93
N VAL A 142 8.98 26.66 -18.77
CA VAL A 142 9.25 26.61 -20.22
C VAL A 142 9.03 27.97 -20.87
N ALA A 143 8.01 28.72 -20.48
CA ALA A 143 7.75 30.06 -20.99
C ALA A 143 8.87 31.05 -20.61
N ASP A 144 9.32 31.01 -19.34
CA ASP A 144 10.42 31.83 -18.86
C ASP A 144 11.75 31.44 -19.53
N ALA A 145 12.04 30.13 -19.63
CA ALA A 145 13.22 29.62 -20.33
C ALA A 145 13.27 30.07 -21.79
N LYS A 146 12.13 30.05 -22.51
CA LYS A 146 12.04 30.56 -23.89
C LYS A 146 12.33 32.06 -23.95
N THR A 147 11.77 32.84 -23.03
CA THR A 147 11.97 34.29 -22.96
C THR A 147 13.44 34.62 -22.69
N ASN A 148 14.05 33.95 -21.72
CA ASN A 148 15.46 34.10 -21.36
C ASN A 148 16.39 33.66 -22.51
N ALA A 149 16.08 32.54 -23.19
CA ALA A 149 16.84 32.09 -24.35
C ALA A 149 16.79 33.12 -25.49
N ALA A 150 15.60 33.66 -25.80
CA ALA A 150 15.45 34.70 -26.81
C ALA A 150 16.23 35.98 -26.46
N ALA A 151 16.19 36.40 -25.19
CA ALA A 151 16.97 37.54 -24.70
C ALA A 151 18.48 37.30 -24.81
N LEU A 152 18.96 36.08 -24.48
CA LEU A 152 20.36 35.70 -24.61
C LEU A 152 20.83 35.72 -26.07
N VAL A 153 20.04 35.19 -27.00
CA VAL A 153 20.34 35.21 -28.43
C VAL A 153 20.42 36.64 -28.92
N LYS A 154 19.44 37.49 -28.60
CA LYS A 154 19.44 38.92 -28.97
C LYS A 154 20.66 39.66 -28.44
N ARG A 155 21.05 39.40 -27.19
CA ARG A 155 22.27 39.98 -26.59
C ARG A 155 23.53 39.52 -27.31
N ARG A 156 23.64 38.23 -27.64
CA ARG A 156 24.79 37.69 -28.38
C ARG A 156 24.87 38.25 -29.79
N GLN A 157 23.74 38.38 -30.47
CA GLN A 157 23.66 39.01 -31.79
C GLN A 157 24.18 40.45 -31.71
N LYS A 158 23.67 41.25 -30.78
CA LYS A 158 24.14 42.64 -30.61
C LYS A 158 25.65 42.71 -30.33
N MET A 159 26.19 41.86 -29.45
CA MET A 159 27.63 41.81 -29.20
C MET A 159 28.45 41.44 -30.44
N ALA A 160 27.93 40.54 -31.29
CA ALA A 160 28.58 40.18 -32.55
C ALA A 160 28.54 41.35 -33.55
N GLU A 161 27.39 42.02 -33.69
CA GLU A 161 27.22 43.22 -34.52
C GLU A 161 28.17 44.35 -34.06
N ASP A 162 28.24 44.62 -32.75
CA ASP A 162 29.14 45.62 -32.18
C ASP A 162 30.61 45.28 -32.46
N LYS A 163 30.99 43.99 -32.37
CA LYS A 163 32.34 43.51 -32.66
C LYS A 163 32.69 43.61 -34.14
N ILE A 164 31.74 43.28 -35.03
CA ILE A 164 31.90 43.44 -36.49
C ILE A 164 32.10 44.93 -36.81
N GLY A 165 31.25 45.81 -36.28
CA GLY A 165 31.38 47.26 -36.51
C GLY A 165 32.71 47.82 -35.97
N ALA A 166 33.21 47.32 -34.84
CA ALA A 166 34.54 47.70 -34.34
C ALA A 166 35.68 47.19 -35.25
N ALA A 167 35.57 45.96 -35.76
CA ALA A 167 36.53 45.38 -36.70
C ALA A 167 36.54 46.12 -38.04
N GLU A 168 35.38 46.49 -38.57
CA GLU A 168 35.23 47.29 -39.79
C GLU A 168 35.91 48.66 -39.65
N ARG A 169 35.65 49.38 -38.56
CA ARG A 169 36.32 50.67 -38.30
C ARG A 169 37.83 50.52 -38.23
N THR A 170 38.31 49.46 -37.59
CA THR A 170 39.74 49.16 -37.50
C THR A 170 40.33 48.82 -38.87
N ALA A 171 39.64 48.02 -39.68
CA ALA A 171 40.09 47.64 -41.03
C ALA A 171 40.17 48.86 -41.95
N VAL A 172 39.16 49.74 -41.93
CA VAL A 172 39.17 51.00 -42.71
C VAL A 172 40.33 51.89 -42.28
N ALA A 173 40.59 52.01 -40.98
CA ALA A 173 41.74 52.76 -40.47
C ALA A 173 43.08 52.17 -40.95
N GLN A 174 43.23 50.84 -40.95
CA GLN A 174 44.42 50.17 -41.45
C GLN A 174 44.62 50.37 -42.96
N ILE A 175 43.57 50.27 -43.77
CA ILE A 175 43.65 50.51 -45.23
C ILE A 175 44.08 51.95 -45.50
N ARG A 176 43.49 52.93 -44.79
CA ARG A 176 43.91 54.34 -44.91
C ARG A 176 45.37 54.54 -44.52
N ALA A 177 45.81 53.96 -43.40
CA ALA A 177 47.20 54.06 -42.97
C ALA A 177 48.17 53.46 -44.01
N ARG A 178 47.84 52.30 -44.58
CA ARG A 178 48.63 51.67 -45.66
C ARG A 178 48.65 52.52 -46.93
N ALA A 179 47.52 53.10 -47.33
CA ALA A 179 47.43 53.98 -48.49
C ALA A 179 48.28 55.25 -48.30
N VAL A 180 48.20 55.89 -47.12
CA VAL A 180 49.03 57.05 -46.78
C VAL A 180 50.52 56.66 -46.80
N SER A 181 50.89 55.55 -46.18
CA SER A 181 52.28 55.08 -46.17
C SER A 181 52.80 54.79 -47.58
N ALA A 182 52.00 54.14 -48.43
CA ALA A 182 52.37 53.87 -49.83
C ALA A 182 52.49 55.16 -50.65
N ALA A 183 51.57 56.11 -50.48
CA ALA A 183 51.61 57.42 -51.15
C ALA A 183 52.84 58.23 -50.71
N THR A 184 53.14 58.28 -49.41
CA THR A 184 54.34 58.95 -48.89
C THR A 184 55.60 58.28 -49.42
N SER A 185 55.67 56.94 -49.43
CA SER A 185 56.83 56.22 -49.96
C SER A 185 57.04 56.48 -51.46
N ALA A 186 55.97 56.52 -52.25
CA ALA A 186 56.03 56.83 -53.68
C ALA A 186 56.44 58.29 -53.91
N ALA A 187 55.89 59.23 -53.14
CA ALA A 187 56.27 60.64 -53.20
C ALA A 187 57.74 60.84 -52.82
N SER A 188 58.24 60.20 -51.76
CA SER A 188 59.66 60.23 -51.38
C SER A 188 60.56 59.67 -52.47
N ALA A 189 60.18 58.57 -53.12
CA ALA A 189 60.93 58.00 -54.24
C ALA A 189 60.97 58.95 -55.46
N LEU A 190 59.82 59.53 -55.82
CA LEU A 190 59.73 60.49 -56.93
C LEU A 190 60.54 61.77 -56.67
N ILE A 191 60.49 62.28 -55.43
CA ILE A 191 61.34 63.41 -55.01
C ILE A 191 62.80 63.02 -55.16
N ALA A 192 63.23 61.86 -54.66
CA ALA A 192 64.62 61.42 -54.77
C ALA A 192 65.10 61.26 -56.22
N GLU A 193 64.22 60.86 -57.15
CA GLU A 193 64.54 60.73 -58.57
C GLU A 193 64.64 62.08 -59.31
N HIS A 194 63.84 63.07 -58.91
CA HIS A 194 63.81 64.40 -59.53
C HIS A 194 64.60 65.48 -58.77
N HIS A 195 65.31 65.11 -57.70
CA HIS A 195 66.10 66.04 -56.91
C HIS A 195 67.47 66.29 -57.56
N ASP A 196 67.64 67.48 -58.15
CA ASP A 196 68.91 67.95 -58.68
C ASP A 196 69.40 69.22 -57.97
N ALA A 197 70.68 69.57 -58.16
CA ALA A 197 71.30 70.74 -57.54
C ALA A 197 70.65 72.08 -57.94
N LYS A 198 69.80 72.10 -58.98
CA LYS A 198 69.09 73.28 -59.46
C LYS A 198 67.77 73.46 -58.70
N ALA A 199 67.08 72.37 -58.38
CA ALA A 199 65.91 72.35 -57.52
C ALA A 199 66.25 72.76 -56.07
N ASP A 200 67.39 72.29 -55.54
CA ASP A 200 67.91 72.68 -54.22
C ASP A 200 68.11 74.18 -54.08
N LYS A 201 68.75 74.80 -55.08
CA LYS A 201 69.02 76.24 -55.09
C LYS A 201 67.73 77.07 -55.07
N ALA A 202 66.71 76.64 -55.83
CA ALA A 202 65.42 77.31 -55.88
C ALA A 202 64.64 77.21 -54.55
N MET A 203 64.73 76.08 -53.84
CA MET A 203 64.10 75.92 -52.52
C MET A 203 64.78 76.82 -51.47
N VAL A 204 66.11 76.87 -51.45
CA VAL A 204 66.90 77.72 -50.53
C VAL A 204 66.57 79.20 -50.72
N ASP A 205 66.55 79.67 -51.97
CA ASP A 205 66.19 81.06 -52.29
C ASP A 205 64.75 81.42 -51.85
N SER A 206 63.81 80.44 -51.84
CA SER A 206 62.43 80.67 -51.38
C SER A 206 62.25 80.68 -49.86
N THR A 207 63.16 80.05 -49.10
CA THR A 207 63.12 80.00 -47.63
C THR A 207 63.85 81.14 -46.94
N ILE A 208 64.71 81.87 -47.68
CA ILE A 208 65.50 83.00 -47.18
C ILE A 208 64.73 84.34 -47.31
N ASN A 209 63.61 84.38 -48.02
CA ASN A 209 62.74 85.55 -48.17
C ASN A 209 61.42 85.36 -47.40
#